data_AF-A0A7Y2VH61-F1
#
_entry.id   AF-A0A7Y2VH61-F1
#
_cell.length_a   1.000
_cell.length_b   1.000
_cell.length_c   1.000
_cell.angle_alpha   90.00
_cell.angle_beta   90.00
_cell.angle_gamma   90.00
#
_symmetry.space_group_name_H-M   'P 1'
#
loop_
_entity.id
_entity.type
_entity.pdbx_description
1 polymer ?
#
loop_
_entity_poly.entity_id
_entity_poly.type
_entity_poly.pdbx_seq_one_letter_code
_entity_poly.pdbx_strand_id
1 'polypeptide(L)'
;MTTLPHPFKKVLFGFAFSPSLQLNLHEVTRLAHYFNAELVLLHVGEKTDEKKHSLKSHLEQIEFKEVPISIHWELGKPEAVILEACTRFQIDL
;
A
#
# COMPACT_ATOMS: atom_id res chain seq x y z
N MET A 1 28.10 -11.58 7.81
CA MET A 1 27.55 -10.44 7.04
C MET A 1 26.48 -9.81 7.92
N THR A 2 26.73 -8.61 8.43
CA THR A 2 25.72 -7.85 9.20
C THR A 2 24.73 -7.25 8.21
N THR A 3 23.49 -7.70 8.25
CA THR A 3 22.40 -7.07 7.50
C THR A 3 22.24 -5.64 7.99
N LEU A 4 22.21 -4.67 7.07
CA LEU A 4 21.86 -3.29 7.43
C LEU A 4 20.48 -3.30 8.10
N PRO A 5 20.26 -2.54 9.19
CA PRO A 5 18.93 -2.41 9.75
C PRO A 5 18.03 -1.82 8.66
N HIS A 6 16.95 -2.53 8.31
CA HIS A 6 15.88 -1.96 7.49
C HIS A 6 14.89 -1.36 8.50
N PRO A 7 14.92 -0.04 8.74
CA PRO A 7 14.16 0.57 9.83
C PRO A 7 12.65 0.53 9.57
N PHE A 8 12.25 0.46 8.29
CA PHE A 8 10.86 0.33 7.87
C PHE A 8 10.55 -1.15 7.59
N LYS A 9 9.64 -1.73 8.37
CA LYS A 9 9.12 -3.09 8.22
C LYS A 9 7.73 -3.09 7.59
N LYS A 10 6.96 -2.03 7.79
CA LYS A 10 5.65 -1.81 7.19
C LYS A 10 5.54 -0.41 6.60
N VAL A 11 5.15 -0.35 5.34
CA VAL A 11 4.91 0.90 4.60
C VAL A 11 3.43 0.98 4.25
N LEU A 12 2.77 2.11 4.53
CA LEU A 12 1.38 2.33 4.13
C LEU A 12 1.31 3.27 2.92
N PHE A 13 0.56 2.84 1.89
CA PHE A 13 0.17 3.71 0.80
C PHE A 13 -1.35 3.92 0.81
N GLY A 14 -1.75 5.10 1.29
CA GLY A 14 -3.12 5.59 1.15
C GLY A 14 -3.37 6.02 -0.29
N PHE A 15 -4.25 5.33 -1.01
CA PHE A 15 -4.43 5.55 -2.44
C PHE A 15 -5.86 5.93 -2.84
N ALA A 16 -5.94 6.70 -3.93
CA ALA A 16 -7.18 7.03 -4.63
C ALA A 16 -7.11 6.51 -6.07
N PHE A 17 -8.27 6.13 -6.62
CA PHE A 17 -8.41 5.78 -8.03
C PHE A 17 -8.25 7.03 -8.88
N SER A 18 -7.06 7.20 -9.46
CA SER A 18 -6.64 8.39 -10.20
C SER A 18 -5.73 8.00 -11.36
N PRO A 19 -5.49 8.90 -12.34
CA PRO A 19 -4.60 8.60 -13.47
C PRO A 19 -3.17 8.20 -13.07
N SER A 20 -2.70 8.63 -11.90
CA SER A 20 -1.36 8.32 -11.40
C SER A 20 -1.28 7.02 -10.59
N LEU A 21 -2.39 6.29 -10.39
CA LEU A 21 -2.42 5.10 -9.52
C LEU A 21 -1.39 4.05 -9.95
N GLN A 22 -1.28 3.76 -11.24
CA GLN A 22 -0.31 2.77 -11.74
C GLN A 22 1.13 3.17 -11.41
N LEU A 23 1.51 4.41 -11.72
CA LEU A 23 2.86 4.92 -11.45
C LEU A 23 3.19 4.90 -9.96
N ASN A 24 2.23 5.31 -9.13
CA ASN A 24 2.40 5.29 -7.69
C ASN A 24 2.56 3.87 -7.16
N LEU A 25 1.78 2.90 -7.66
CA LEU A 25 1.91 1.49 -7.29
C LEU A 25 3.28 0.91 -7.66
N HIS A 26 3.84 1.27 -8.83
CA HIS A 26 5.21 0.88 -9.16
C HIS A 26 6.22 1.42 -8.15
N GLU A 27 6.10 2.70 -7.79
CA GLU A 27 7.05 3.35 -6.89
C GLU A 27 6.96 2.82 -5.46
N VAL A 28 5.75 2.69 -4.90
CA VAL A 28 5.60 2.18 -3.53
C VAL A 28 5.99 0.71 -3.41
N THR A 29 5.76 -0.09 -4.46
CA THR A 29 6.21 -1.49 -4.48
C THR A 29 7.73 -1.56 -4.56
N ARG A 30 8.37 -0.72 -5.38
CA ARG A 30 9.84 -0.61 -5.44
C ARG A 30 10.45 -0.23 -4.08
N LEU A 31 9.83 0.70 -3.36
CA LEU A 31 10.26 1.09 -2.01
C LEU A 31 10.10 -0.05 -1.00
N ALA A 32 8.94 -0.72 -0.99
CA ALA A 32 8.69 -1.85 -0.11
C ALA A 32 9.66 -3.01 -0.38
N HIS A 33 9.94 -3.32 -1.66
CA HIS A 33 10.96 -4.28 -2.05
C HIS A 33 12.35 -3.89 -1.53
N TYR A 34 12.77 -2.63 -1.74
CA TYR A 34 14.06 -2.13 -1.28
C TYR A 34 14.23 -2.24 0.25
N PHE A 35 13.17 -1.97 1.01
CA PHE A 35 13.20 -2.09 2.47
C PHE A 35 12.96 -3.51 3.00
N ASN A 36 12.65 -4.47 2.13
CA ASN A 36 12.15 -5.79 2.53
C ASN A 36 10.98 -5.65 3.54
N ALA A 37 10.04 -4.77 3.20
CA ALA A 37 8.90 -4.39 4.03
C ALA A 37 7.59 -4.96 3.48
N GLU A 38 6.61 -5.12 4.36
CA GLU A 38 5.21 -5.31 3.95
C GLU A 38 4.64 -3.97 3.44
N LEU A 39 3.92 -4.02 2.32
CA LEU A 39 3.18 -2.88 1.77
C LEU A 39 1.69 -2.99 2.12
N VAL A 40 1.19 -2.03 2.88
CA VAL A 40 -0.22 -1.89 3.25
C VAL A 40 -0.87 -0.90 2.30
N LEU A 41 -1.76 -1.38 1.43
CA LEU A 41 -2.56 -0.53 0.54
C LEU A 41 -3.88 -0.17 1.21
N LEU A 42 -4.14 1.12 1.41
CA LEU A 42 -5.36 1.60 2.06
C LEU A 42 -6.18 2.49 1.12
N HIS A 43 -7.41 2.09 0.82
CA HIS A 43 -8.39 2.96 0.17
C HIS A 43 -9.41 3.46 1.19
N VAL A 44 -9.54 4.79 1.30
CA VAL A 44 -10.63 5.42 2.05
C VAL A 44 -11.76 5.76 1.08
N GLY A 45 -12.80 4.94 1.06
CA GLY A 45 -13.93 5.05 0.16
C GLY A 45 -14.63 3.73 -0.07
N GLU A 46 -15.78 3.79 -0.72
CA GLU A 46 -16.62 2.61 -0.97
C GLU A 46 -15.86 1.54 -1.77
N LYS A 47 -15.96 0.30 -1.29
CA LYS A 47 -15.42 -0.90 -1.92
C LYS A 47 -16.45 -1.47 -2.90
N THR A 48 -16.23 -1.23 -4.19
CA THR A 48 -17.07 -1.78 -5.26
C THR A 48 -16.35 -2.87 -6.05
N ASP A 49 -17.09 -3.66 -6.83
CA ASP A 49 -16.51 -4.71 -7.68
C ASP A 49 -15.61 -4.14 -8.77
N GLU A 50 -15.98 -3.01 -9.35
CA GLU A 50 -15.22 -2.31 -10.38
C GLU A 50 -13.86 -1.85 -9.83
N LYS A 51 -13.85 -1.25 -8.64
CA LYS A 51 -12.61 -0.80 -7.97
C LYS A 51 -11.70 -1.96 -7.59
N LYS A 52 -12.27 -3.08 -7.11
CA LYS A 52 -11.49 -4.30 -6.82
C LYS A 52 -10.85 -4.86 -8.09
N HIS A 53 -11.60 -4.93 -9.19
CA HIS A 53 -11.11 -5.41 -10.46
C HIS A 53 -10.00 -4.51 -11.01
N SER A 54 -10.23 -3.20 -11.02
CA SER A 54 -9.24 -2.19 -11.41
C SER A 54 -7.95 -2.32 -10.59
N LEU A 55 -8.04 -2.37 -9.26
CA LEU A 55 -6.86 -2.53 -8.40
C LEU A 55 -6.11 -3.83 -8.72
N LYS A 56 -6.83 -4.95 -8.90
CA LYS A 56 -6.22 -6.22 -9.27
C LYS A 56 -5.44 -6.11 -10.59
N SER A 57 -6.02 -5.50 -11.62
CA SER A 57 -5.36 -5.28 -12.90
C SER A 57 -4.10 -4.40 -12.78
N HIS A 58 -4.10 -3.41 -11.89
CA HIS A 58 -2.91 -2.62 -11.60
C HIS A 58 -1.81 -3.44 -10.91
N LEU A 59 -2.18 -4.27 -9.93
CA LEU A 59 -1.26 -5.13 -9.19
C LEU A 59 -0.66 -6.25 -10.05
N GLU A 60 -1.34 -6.70 -11.10
CA GLU A 60 -0.78 -7.67 -12.06
C GLU A 60 0.41 -7.11 -12.86
N GLN A 61 0.50 -5.78 -12.96
CA GLN A 61 1.49 -5.05 -13.77
C GLN A 61 2.72 -4.59 -12.96
N ILE A 62 2.73 -4.72 -11.63
CA ILE A 62 3.92 -4.35 -10.83
C ILE A 62 5.07 -5.34 -11.04
N GLU A 63 6.29 -4.85 -10.92
CA GLU A 63 7.52 -5.63 -11.16
C GLU A 63 7.82 -6.60 -10.00
N PHE A 64 7.80 -6.11 -8.75
CA PHE A 64 8.17 -6.87 -7.56
C PHE A 64 6.96 -7.58 -6.95
N LYS A 65 6.61 -8.75 -7.50
CA LYS A 65 5.41 -9.53 -7.11
C LYS A 65 5.57 -10.29 -5.79
N GLU A 66 6.80 -10.42 -5.30
CA GLU A 66 7.16 -11.07 -4.04
C GLU A 66 6.97 -10.17 -2.81
N VAL A 67 6.76 -8.87 -3.00
CA VAL A 67 6.47 -7.94 -1.90
C VAL A 67 5.18 -8.40 -1.19
N PRO A 68 5.20 -8.61 0.13
CA PRO A 68 3.99 -8.90 0.89
C PRO A 68 3.05 -7.70 0.84
N ILE A 69 1.87 -7.86 0.23
CA ILE A 69 0.88 -6.79 0.09
C ILE A 69 -0.40 -7.15 0.86
N SER A 70 -0.87 -6.25 1.72
CA SER A 70 -2.19 -6.32 2.34
C SER A 70 -3.07 -5.16 1.85
N ILE A 71 -4.36 -5.41 1.61
CA ILE A 71 -5.29 -4.44 1.01
C ILE A 71 -6.45 -4.18 1.97
N HIS A 72 -6.61 -2.92 2.38
CA HIS A 72 -7.64 -2.48 3.32
C HIS A 72 -8.53 -1.42 2.67
N TRP A 73 -9.82 -1.50 3.01
CA TRP A 73 -10.86 -0.63 2.49
C TRP A 73 -11.64 -0.09 3.67
N GLU A 74 -11.67 1.22 3.83
CA GLU A 74 -12.28 1.86 5.00
C GLU A 74 -13.16 3.03 4.58
N LEU A 75 -14.12 3.38 5.42
CA LEU A 75 -15.03 4.50 5.20
C LEU A 75 -14.77 5.56 6.27
N GLY A 76 -14.93 6.82 5.92
CA GLY A 76 -14.80 7.93 6.86
C GLY A 76 -14.00 9.10 6.29
N LYS A 77 -13.52 9.96 7.19
CA LYS A 77 -12.65 11.08 6.83
C LYS A 77 -11.23 10.56 6.59
N PRO A 78 -10.62 10.81 5.41
CA PRO A 78 -9.32 10.27 5.06
C PRO A 78 -8.24 10.52 6.11
N GLU A 79 -8.15 11.72 6.69
CA GLU A 79 -7.12 12.04 7.67
C GLU A 79 -7.23 11.20 8.95
N ALA A 80 -8.46 11.00 9.45
CA ALA A 80 -8.69 10.23 10.67
C ALA A 80 -8.44 8.74 10.43
N VAL A 81 -8.97 8.22 9.32
CA VAL A 81 -8.84 6.81 8.93
C VAL A 81 -7.37 6.43 8.72
N ILE A 82 -6.60 7.27 8.02
CA ILE A 82 -5.17 6.98 7.76
C ILE A 82 -4.38 7.00 9.08
N LEU A 83 -4.59 7.97 9.96
CA LEU A 83 -3.89 8.03 11.25
C LEU A 83 -4.21 6.83 12.15
N GLU A 84 -5.49 6.40 12.18
CA GLU A 84 -5.90 5.21 12.90
C GLU A 84 -5.28 3.94 12.30
N ALA A 85 -5.29 3.81 10.98
CA ALA A 85 -4.67 2.68 10.28
C ALA A 85 -3.16 2.61 10.55
N CYS A 86 -2.45 3.75 10.53
CA CYS A 86 -1.03 3.79 10.88
C CYS A 86 -0.76 3.24 12.29
N THR A 87 -1.61 3.61 13.25
CA THR A 87 -1.51 3.12 14.64
C THR A 87 -1.84 1.63 14.74
N ARG A 88 -2.97 1.20 14.14
CA ARG A 88 -3.49 -0.17 14.23
C ARG A 88 -2.61 -1.19 13.53
N PHE A 89 -2.04 -0.83 12.38
CA PHE A 89 -1.16 -1.72 11.62
C PHE A 89 0.31 -1.60 12.01
N GLN A 90 0.66 -0.66 12.89
CA GLN A 90 2.03 -0.37 13.32
C GLN A 90 2.92 -0.01 12.12
N ILE A 91 2.47 0.99 11.37
CA ILE A 91 3.16 1.46 10.16
C ILE A 91 4.41 2.25 10.54
N ASP A 92 5.52 1.97 9.85
CA ASP A 92 6.80 2.66 10.06
C ASP A 92 7.00 3.84 9.09
N LEU A 93 6.39 3.77 7.90
CA LEU A 93 6.44 4.78 6.84
C LEU A 93 5.09 4.98 6.15
#